data_AF-A0A2A2QSV0-F1
#
_entry.id   AF-A0A2A2QSV0-F1
#
_cell.length_a   1.000
_cell.length_b   1.000
_cell.length_c   1.000
_cell.angle_alpha   90.00
_cell.angle_beta   90.00
_cell.angle_gamma   90.00
#
_symmetry.space_group_name_H-M   'P 1'
#
loop_
_entity.id
_entity.type
_entity.pdbx_description
1 polymer ?
#
loop_
_entity_poly.entity_id
_entity_poly.type
_entity_poly.pdbx_seq_one_letter_code
_entity_poly.pdbx_strand_id
1 'polypeptide(L)'
;MRNLLAPLLCAALLATATDALGLAGEVKEPGVAFSQDYPEVARQQVMAALNRSDSKFLKGRFINSFTSLFYAGETKALNLFLADLAKCAGVTLSVSFASDPVAGEPCDWVVSHDAHANHFQVRVNLKSERIKLSDLTLPEVKGPPLVTKPQSP
;
A
#
# COMPACT_ATOMS: atom_id res chain seq x y z
N MET A 1 -56.19 -31.27 15.81
CA MET A 1 -55.04 -31.67 14.96
C MET A 1 -53.89 -30.72 15.27
N ARG A 2 -52.72 -31.28 15.55
CA ARG A 2 -51.58 -30.70 16.27
C ARG A 2 -50.73 -29.82 15.33
N ASN A 3 -50.41 -28.60 15.77
CA ASN A 3 -49.46 -27.69 15.14
C ASN A 3 -48.03 -28.25 15.25
N LEU A 4 -47.43 -28.65 14.13
CA LEU A 4 -46.11 -29.29 14.03
C LEU A 4 -45.26 -28.61 12.94
N LEU A 5 -45.10 -27.28 12.98
CA LEU A 5 -44.30 -26.55 11.98
C LEU A 5 -43.36 -25.47 12.55
N ALA A 6 -43.07 -25.50 13.85
CA ALA A 6 -42.28 -24.45 14.50
C ALA A 6 -40.76 -24.70 14.68
N PRO A 7 -40.17 -25.91 14.68
CA PRO A 7 -38.75 -26.03 15.06
C PRO A 7 -37.76 -25.98 13.88
N LEU A 8 -38.19 -26.00 12.61
CA LEU A 8 -37.26 -26.11 11.48
C LEU A 8 -36.60 -24.78 11.04
N LEU A 9 -37.10 -23.62 11.48
CA LEU A 9 -36.58 -22.34 10.99
C LEU A 9 -35.32 -21.85 11.73
N CYS A 10 -35.03 -22.34 12.94
CA CYS A 10 -33.86 -21.88 13.71
C CYS A 10 -32.54 -22.56 13.30
N ALA A 11 -32.57 -23.70 12.61
CA ALA A 11 -31.35 -24.42 12.20
C ALA A 11 -30.69 -23.84 10.94
N ALA A 12 -31.43 -23.05 10.13
CA ALA A 12 -30.90 -22.49 8.88
C ALA A 12 -30.12 -21.18 9.05
N LEU A 13 -30.19 -20.54 10.23
CA LEU A 13 -29.57 -19.23 10.49
C LEU A 13 -28.17 -19.31 11.13
N LEU A 14 -27.71 -20.50 11.53
CA LEU A 14 -26.39 -20.69 12.18
C LEU A 14 -25.28 -21.14 11.21
N ALA A 15 -25.56 -21.32 9.92
CA ALA A 15 -24.63 -21.92 8.97
C ALA A 15 -23.80 -20.92 8.13
N THR A 16 -23.90 -19.60 8.35
CA THR A 16 -23.21 -18.60 7.49
C THR A 16 -22.20 -17.71 8.21
N ALA A 17 -21.88 -17.99 9.48
CA ALA A 17 -20.78 -17.32 10.17
C ALA A 17 -19.47 -18.11 9.96
N THR A 18 -18.99 -18.22 8.72
CA THR A 18 -17.57 -18.51 8.51
C THR A 18 -16.82 -17.24 8.88
N ASP A 19 -16.19 -17.24 10.05
CA ASP A 19 -15.23 -16.21 10.42
C ASP A 19 -14.17 -16.15 9.33
N ALA A 20 -14.19 -15.09 8.53
CA ALA A 20 -13.11 -14.79 7.61
C ALA A 20 -11.88 -14.44 8.45
N LEU A 21 -11.10 -15.47 8.80
CA LEU A 21 -9.84 -15.32 9.52
C LEU A 21 -8.88 -14.52 8.65
N GLY A 22 -8.78 -13.22 8.92
CA GLY A 22 -7.77 -12.38 8.32
C GLY A 22 -6.40 -12.70 8.91
N LEU A 23 -5.41 -13.00 8.07
CA LEU A 23 -4.03 -13.13 8.53
C LEU A 23 -3.49 -11.72 8.78
N ALA A 24 -3.09 -11.41 10.01
CA ALA A 24 -2.51 -10.13 10.37
C ALA A 24 -1.21 -10.33 11.15
N GLY A 25 -0.29 -9.37 11.03
CA GLY A 25 0.96 -9.44 11.74
C GLY A 25 1.81 -8.19 11.61
N GLU A 26 2.93 -8.20 12.32
CA GLU A 26 3.95 -7.16 12.26
C GLU A 26 5.00 -7.47 11.19
N VAL A 27 5.56 -6.41 10.62
CA VAL A 27 6.63 -6.45 9.63
C VAL A 27 7.86 -5.83 10.29
N LYS A 28 8.91 -6.64 10.49
CA LYS A 28 10.14 -6.23 11.21
C LYS A 28 11.18 -5.55 10.32
N GLU A 29 11.08 -5.73 9.02
CA GLU A 29 11.96 -5.17 8.01
C GLU A 29 11.14 -4.73 6.79
N PRO A 30 11.55 -3.72 6.01
CA PRO A 30 10.79 -3.27 4.86
C PRO A 30 10.52 -4.41 3.87
N GLY A 31 9.24 -4.72 3.68
CA GLY A 31 8.82 -5.72 2.71
C GLY A 31 7.32 -5.74 2.49
N VAL A 32 6.93 -6.26 1.33
CA VAL A 32 5.55 -6.40 0.89
C VAL A 32 5.35 -7.75 0.23
N ALA A 33 4.11 -8.24 0.19
CA ALA A 33 3.74 -9.40 -0.60
C ALA A 33 3.62 -9.00 -2.09
N PHE A 34 3.84 -9.94 -2.99
CA PHE A 34 3.62 -9.75 -4.43
C PHE A 34 2.70 -10.84 -4.97
N SER A 35 1.97 -10.54 -6.04
CA SER A 35 1.27 -11.58 -6.80
C SER A 35 2.27 -12.59 -7.39
N GLN A 36 1.86 -13.84 -7.55
CA GLN A 36 2.76 -14.93 -7.98
C GLN A 36 3.41 -14.67 -9.34
N ASP A 37 2.69 -13.99 -10.24
CA ASP A 37 3.09 -13.64 -11.60
C ASP A 37 3.91 -12.33 -11.70
N TYR A 38 4.07 -11.58 -10.61
CA TYR A 38 4.85 -10.34 -10.63
C TYR A 38 6.34 -10.64 -10.87
N PRO A 39 6.99 -10.04 -11.89
CA PRO A 39 8.35 -10.42 -12.29
C PRO A 39 9.40 -10.23 -11.18
N GLU A 40 10.29 -11.21 -11.02
CA GLU A 40 11.31 -11.19 -9.95
C GLU A 40 12.23 -9.96 -10.00
N VAL A 41 12.63 -9.54 -11.20
CA VAL A 41 13.44 -8.32 -11.37
C VAL A 41 12.69 -7.08 -10.88
N ALA A 42 11.37 -7.00 -11.12
CA ALA A 42 10.55 -5.89 -10.64
C ALA A 42 10.36 -5.95 -9.11
N ARG A 43 10.21 -7.15 -8.53
CA ARG A 43 10.21 -7.35 -7.07
C ARG A 43 11.48 -6.79 -6.44
N GLN A 44 12.64 -7.13 -6.98
CA GLN A 44 13.92 -6.66 -6.46
C GLN A 44 14.05 -5.13 -6.53
N GLN A 45 13.56 -4.50 -7.61
CA GLN A 45 13.53 -3.04 -7.72
C GLN A 45 12.66 -2.40 -6.64
N VAL A 46 11.45 -2.94 -6.42
CA VAL A 46 10.55 -2.47 -5.36
C VAL A 46 11.21 -2.64 -3.99
N MET A 47 11.74 -3.83 -3.71
CA MET A 47 12.38 -4.11 -2.43
C MET A 47 13.60 -3.22 -2.17
N ALA A 48 14.38 -2.89 -3.21
CA ALA A 48 15.48 -1.94 -3.12
C ALA A 48 14.99 -0.51 -2.79
N ALA A 49 13.90 -0.06 -3.42
CA ALA A 49 13.29 1.23 -3.12
C ALA A 49 12.74 1.30 -1.68
N LEU A 50 12.15 0.21 -1.18
CA LEU A 50 11.66 0.12 0.20
C LEU A 50 12.80 0.06 1.24
N ASN A 51 13.96 -0.50 0.88
CA ASN A 51 15.12 -0.69 1.76
C ASN A 51 16.21 0.39 1.57
N ARG A 52 15.86 1.58 1.09
CA ARG A 52 16.82 2.67 0.92
C ARG A 52 17.47 3.05 2.25
N SER A 53 18.81 3.16 2.26
CA SER A 53 19.59 3.45 3.46
C SER A 53 19.36 4.85 4.06
N ASP A 54 18.85 5.80 3.27
CA ASP A 54 18.52 7.15 3.71
C ASP A 54 17.08 7.29 4.24
N SER A 55 16.28 6.21 4.19
CA SER A 55 14.93 6.13 4.72
C SER A 55 14.92 5.22 5.93
N LYS A 56 14.71 5.78 7.12
CA LYS A 56 14.67 4.99 8.35
C LYS A 56 13.34 4.27 8.45
N PHE A 57 13.35 2.96 8.25
CA PHE A 57 12.21 2.11 8.58
C PHE A 57 11.97 2.11 10.10
N LEU A 58 10.72 2.31 10.49
CA LEU A 58 10.32 2.35 11.90
C LEU A 58 9.66 1.04 12.31
N LYS A 59 8.69 0.61 11.50
CA LYS A 59 7.92 -0.63 11.68
C LYS A 59 7.01 -0.84 10.47
N GLY A 60 6.38 -2.01 10.41
CA GLY A 60 5.26 -2.24 9.53
C GLY A 60 4.24 -3.20 10.11
N ARG A 61 3.12 -3.30 9.43
CA ARG A 61 2.04 -4.25 9.73
C ARG A 61 1.38 -4.69 8.44
N PHE A 62 0.77 -5.86 8.45
CA PHE A 62 -0.02 -6.34 7.34
C PHE A 62 -1.34 -6.93 7.82
N ILE A 63 -2.33 -6.90 6.93
CA ILE A 63 -3.59 -7.63 7.05
C ILE A 63 -3.90 -8.18 5.66
N ASN A 64 -3.90 -9.49 5.52
CA ASN A 64 -4.06 -10.19 4.25
C ASN A 64 -3.06 -9.67 3.19
N SER A 65 -3.56 -9.17 2.07
CA SER A 65 -2.79 -8.60 0.96
C SER A 65 -2.38 -7.14 1.16
N PHE A 66 -2.78 -6.51 2.26
CA PHE A 66 -2.48 -5.11 2.55
C PHE A 66 -1.31 -4.98 3.51
N THR A 67 -0.33 -4.17 3.14
CA THR A 67 0.82 -3.85 3.99
C THR A 67 0.87 -2.35 4.29
N SER A 68 1.26 -1.97 5.51
CA SER A 68 1.56 -0.59 5.88
C SER A 68 2.96 -0.52 6.48
N LEU A 69 3.82 0.30 5.89
CA LEU A 69 5.22 0.51 6.30
C LEU A 69 5.40 1.96 6.74
N PHE A 70 6.05 2.16 7.89
CA PHE A 70 6.20 3.46 8.52
C PHE A 70 7.66 3.89 8.45
N TYR A 71 7.91 5.11 8.01
CA TYR A 71 9.26 5.63 7.80
C TYR A 71 9.49 6.97 8.49
N ALA A 72 10.75 7.22 8.79
CA ALA A 72 11.27 8.52 9.15
C ALA A 72 12.41 8.93 8.22
N GLY A 73 12.54 10.23 7.97
CA GLY A 73 13.60 10.80 7.16
C GLY A 73 13.30 12.23 6.73
N GLU A 74 14.24 12.84 6.02
CA GLU A 74 14.12 14.20 5.52
C GLU A 74 13.48 14.24 4.12
N THR A 75 13.06 15.43 3.66
CA THR A 75 12.46 15.60 2.33
C THR A 75 13.29 14.99 1.20
N LYS A 76 14.64 15.10 1.27
CA LYS A 76 15.52 14.53 0.26
C LYS A 76 15.37 13.01 0.15
N ALA A 77 15.29 12.31 1.28
CA ALA A 77 15.09 10.86 1.30
C ALA A 77 13.73 10.50 0.72
N LEU A 78 12.67 11.23 1.09
CA LEU A 78 11.32 11.04 0.55
C LEU A 78 11.28 11.26 -0.97
N ASN A 79 11.92 12.30 -1.51
CA ASN A 79 11.98 12.54 -2.95
C ASN A 79 12.64 11.37 -3.69
N LEU A 80 13.76 10.86 -3.17
CA LEU A 80 14.46 9.73 -3.79
C LEU A 80 13.65 8.43 -3.67
N PHE A 81 13.00 8.23 -2.52
CA PHE A 81 12.08 7.11 -2.29
C PHE A 81 10.94 7.08 -3.31
N LEU A 82 10.26 8.22 -3.50
CA LEU A 82 9.17 8.36 -4.48
C LEU A 82 9.68 8.17 -5.92
N ALA A 83 10.85 8.73 -6.24
CA ALA A 83 11.45 8.61 -7.57
C ALA A 83 11.83 7.17 -7.93
N ASP A 84 12.31 6.38 -6.96
CA ASP A 84 12.67 4.98 -7.20
C ASP A 84 11.43 4.09 -7.33
N LEU A 85 10.43 4.28 -6.47
CA LEU A 85 9.15 3.56 -6.60
C LEU A 85 8.47 3.85 -7.93
N ALA A 86 8.47 5.10 -8.39
CA ALA A 86 7.86 5.48 -9.67
C ALA A 86 8.56 4.86 -10.89
N LYS A 87 9.82 4.41 -10.76
CA LYS A 87 10.56 3.72 -11.82
C LYS A 87 10.34 2.20 -11.82
N CYS A 88 9.73 1.66 -10.78
CA CYS A 88 9.51 0.21 -10.67
C CYS A 88 8.41 -0.22 -11.66
N ALA A 89 8.71 -1.23 -12.48
CA ALA A 89 7.77 -1.70 -13.51
C ALA A 89 6.50 -2.28 -12.88
N GLY A 90 5.32 -1.87 -13.39
CA GLY A 90 4.03 -2.39 -12.90
C GLY A 90 3.61 -1.87 -11.53
N VAL A 91 4.34 -0.92 -10.94
CA VAL A 91 3.90 -0.19 -9.74
C VAL A 91 2.91 0.90 -10.15
N THR A 92 1.77 0.94 -9.47
CA THR A 92 0.96 2.16 -9.41
C THR A 92 1.34 2.92 -8.16
N LEU A 93 1.68 4.21 -8.29
CA LEU A 93 2.05 5.06 -7.17
C LEU A 93 1.04 6.20 -7.01
N SER A 94 0.51 6.39 -5.81
CA SER A 94 -0.21 7.61 -5.42
C SER A 94 0.44 8.26 -4.22
N VAL A 95 0.37 9.59 -4.18
CA VAL A 95 0.88 10.38 -3.06
C VAL A 95 -0.25 11.24 -2.52
N SER A 96 -0.42 11.26 -1.21
CA SER A 96 -1.36 12.15 -0.54
C SER A 96 -0.78 12.73 0.75
N PHE A 97 -1.45 13.74 1.27
CA PHE A 97 -0.98 14.54 2.38
C PHE A 97 -1.99 14.50 3.51
N ALA A 98 -1.53 14.26 4.73
CA ALA A 98 -2.38 14.22 5.90
C ALA A 98 -1.66 14.82 7.11
N SER A 99 -2.37 15.56 7.95
CA SER A 99 -1.82 16.09 9.20
C SER A 99 -1.51 15.01 10.22
N ASP A 100 -2.14 13.85 10.11
CA ASP A 100 -1.88 12.69 10.97
C ASP A 100 -2.24 11.43 10.17
N PRO A 101 -1.32 10.93 9.32
CA PRO A 101 -1.63 9.85 8.39
C PRO A 101 -2.02 8.55 9.11
N VAL A 102 -1.49 8.34 10.32
CA VAL A 102 -1.90 7.27 11.24
C VAL A 102 -1.81 7.81 12.66
N ALA A 103 -2.97 7.93 13.31
CA ALA A 103 -3.09 8.54 14.63
C ALA A 103 -2.13 7.93 15.66
N GLY A 104 -1.32 8.80 16.29
CA GLY A 104 -0.39 8.42 17.34
C GLY A 104 0.90 7.75 16.87
N GLU A 105 1.11 7.62 15.55
CA GLU A 105 2.32 6.99 15.01
C GLU A 105 3.39 8.03 14.63
N PRO A 106 4.59 7.97 15.24
CA PRO A 106 5.64 8.96 15.01
C PRO A 106 6.38 8.68 13.70
N CYS A 107 5.72 8.91 12.57
CA CYS A 107 6.27 8.73 11.22
C CYS A 107 6.25 10.02 10.41
N ASP A 108 7.21 10.15 9.49
CA ASP A 108 7.26 11.27 8.54
C ASP A 108 6.45 10.96 7.28
N TRP A 109 6.38 9.68 6.89
CA TRP A 109 5.44 9.19 5.90
C TRP A 109 5.08 7.71 6.14
N VAL A 110 3.96 7.29 5.58
CA VAL A 110 3.47 5.91 5.60
C VAL A 110 3.28 5.43 4.17
N VAL A 111 3.71 4.20 3.90
CA VAL A 111 3.49 3.51 2.64
C VAL A 111 2.44 2.43 2.87
N SER A 112 1.28 2.57 2.25
CA SER A 112 0.28 1.52 2.17
C SER A 112 0.42 0.81 0.83
N HIS A 113 0.34 -0.52 0.84
CA HIS A 113 0.47 -1.37 -0.34
C HIS A 113 -0.69 -2.37 -0.43
N ASP A 114 -1.25 -2.51 -1.62
CA ASP A 114 -2.19 -3.58 -1.99
C ASP A 114 -1.51 -4.52 -2.99
N ALA A 115 -1.27 -5.77 -2.57
CA ALA A 115 -0.62 -6.78 -3.40
C ALA A 115 -1.44 -7.23 -4.62
N HIS A 116 -2.77 -7.04 -4.64
CA HIS A 116 -3.60 -7.40 -5.79
C HIS A 116 -3.45 -6.41 -6.93
N ALA A 117 -3.48 -5.11 -6.62
CA ALA A 117 -3.34 -4.04 -7.60
C ALA A 117 -1.88 -3.63 -7.84
N ASN A 118 -0.95 -4.17 -7.04
CA ASN A 118 0.42 -3.68 -6.90
C ASN A 118 0.47 -2.15 -6.74
N HIS A 119 -0.45 -1.63 -5.92
CA HIS A 119 -0.67 -0.21 -5.72
C HIS A 119 0.01 0.24 -4.43
N PHE A 120 0.87 1.25 -4.54
CA PHE A 120 1.52 1.91 -3.43
C PHE A 120 0.90 3.29 -3.22
N GLN A 121 0.43 3.56 -2.01
CA GLN A 121 0.01 4.88 -1.57
C GLN A 121 0.98 5.41 -0.52
N VAL A 122 1.65 6.51 -0.82
CA VAL A 122 2.52 7.21 0.12
C VAL A 122 1.76 8.38 0.73
N ARG A 123 1.51 8.31 2.04
CA ARG A 123 0.88 9.37 2.82
C ARG A 123 1.93 10.16 3.60
N VAL A 124 2.14 11.41 3.21
CA VAL A 124 3.12 12.32 3.81
C VAL A 124 2.50 13.00 5.02
N ASN A 125 3.22 12.99 6.15
CA ASN A 125 2.79 13.65 7.39
C ASN A 125 3.07 15.15 7.34
N LEU A 126 2.03 15.97 7.29
CA LEU A 126 2.14 17.44 7.26
C LEU A 126 2.63 18.04 8.59
N LYS A 127 2.60 17.28 9.69
CA LYS A 127 3.16 17.70 10.99
C LYS A 127 4.63 17.32 11.16
N SER A 128 5.24 16.61 10.20
CA SER A 128 6.65 16.29 10.29
C SER A 128 7.51 17.55 10.18
N GLU A 129 8.36 17.79 11.17
CA GLU A 129 9.34 18.88 11.15
C GLU A 129 10.51 18.59 10.18
N ARG A 130 10.65 17.34 9.73
CA ARG A 130 11.71 16.90 8.80
C ARG A 130 11.30 17.01 7.32
N ILE A 131 10.00 17.12 7.05
CA ILE A 131 9.46 17.26 5.70
C ILE A 131 9.15 18.74 5.41
N LYS A 132 10.04 19.36 4.64
CA LYS A 132 9.83 20.66 4.00
C LYS A 132 9.05 20.48 2.70
N LEU A 133 7.79 20.89 2.67
CA LEU A 133 6.93 20.76 1.48
C LEU A 133 7.41 21.58 0.28
N SER A 134 8.08 22.72 0.51
CA SER A 134 8.68 23.54 -0.55
C SER A 134 9.73 22.78 -1.37
N ASP A 135 10.35 21.78 -0.77
CA ASP A 135 11.46 21.03 -1.36
C ASP A 135 10.98 19.65 -1.85
N LEU A 136 9.69 19.31 -1.61
CA LEU A 136 9.10 18.05 -2.01
C LEU A 136 8.85 18.06 -3.52
N THR A 137 9.36 17.06 -4.20
CA THR A 137 9.17 16.86 -5.64
C THR A 137 8.40 15.57 -5.86
N LEU A 138 7.28 15.64 -6.56
CA LEU A 138 6.57 14.45 -7.00
C LEU A 138 7.25 13.90 -8.27
N PRO A 139 7.39 12.57 -8.39
CA PRO A 139 8.05 11.97 -9.54
C PRO A 139 7.26 12.25 -10.82
N GLU A 140 7.98 12.47 -11.91
CA GLU A 140 7.38 12.58 -13.24
C GLU A 140 6.73 11.25 -13.63
N VAL A 141 5.50 11.32 -14.11
CA VAL A 141 4.78 10.16 -14.64
C VAL A 141 4.57 10.38 -16.12
N LYS A 142 5.01 9.43 -16.96
CA LYS A 142 4.63 9.43 -18.37
C LYS A 142 3.16 9.04 -18.45
N GLY A 143 2.34 9.91 -19.03
CA GLY A 143 0.96 9.59 -19.36
C GLY A 143 0.86 8.38 -20.29
N PRO A 144 -0.33 7.79 -20.45
CA PRO A 144 -0.53 6.69 -21.38
C PRO A 144 -0.07 7.09 -22.80
N PRO A 145 0.44 6.15 -23.61
CA PRO A 145 0.80 6.43 -24.99
C PRO A 145 -0.39 7.04 -25.75
N LEU A 146 -0.14 8.05 -26.59
CA LEU A 146 -1.15 8.55 -27.51
C LEU A 146 -1.51 7.43 -28.49
N VAL A 147 -2.79 7.04 -28.51
CA VAL A 147 -3.30 6.04 -29.47
C VAL A 147 -3.27 6.67 -30.86
N THR A 148 -2.22 6.36 -31.62
CA THR A 148 -2.05 6.76 -33.03
C THR A 148 -2.50 5.63 -33.94
N LYS A 149 -3.75 5.16 -33.79
CA LYS A 149 -4.39 4.39 -34.86
C LYS A 149 -5.25 5.35 -35.69
N PRO A 150 -5.03 5.47 -37.01
CA PRO A 150 -6.06 6.00 -37.89
C PRO A 150 -7.30 5.13 -37.71
N GLN A 151 -8.46 5.73 -37.43
CA GLN A 151 -9.72 5.04 -37.63
C GLN A 151 -9.81 4.72 -39.13
N SER A 152 -9.58 3.46 -39.48
CA SER A 152 -10.00 2.96 -40.79
C SER A 152 -11.53 3.04 -40.84
N PRO A 153 -12.11 3.53 -41.95
CA PRO A 153 -13.54 3.72 -42.11
C PRO A 153 -14.33 2.41 -42.01
#